data_AF-A0A956D6C5-F1
#
_entry.id   AF-A0A956D6C5-F1
#
_cell.length_a   1.000
_cell.length_b   1.000
_cell.length_c   1.000
_cell.angle_alpha   90.00
_cell.angle_beta   90.00
_cell.angle_gamma   90.00
#
_symmetry.space_group_name_H-M   'P 1'
#
loop_
_entity.id
_entity.type
_entity.pdbx_description
1 polymer ?
#
loop_
_entity_poly.entity_id
_entity_poly.type
_entity_poly.pdbx_seq_one_letter_code
_entity_poly.pdbx_strand_id
1 'polypeptide(L)'
;TYRIGAHSSSDDPTRYRSEEEVERWRQKDPIARFERYLRKKGLVTDASRKALEEEITVEVLEAIRKVEEHGLPARETVLDDVFVERPWHLEEQRQELLAGPVAPKAAH
;
A
#
# COMPACT_ATOMS: atom_id res chain seq x y z
N THR A 1 -9.37 -4.54 17.95
CA THR A 1 -8.92 -4.98 16.62
C THR A 1 -7.62 -5.78 16.77
N TYR A 2 -7.15 -6.46 15.74
CA TYR A 2 -5.90 -7.23 15.76
C TYR A 2 -5.21 -7.20 14.38
N ARG A 3 -3.90 -6.94 14.35
CA ARG A 3 -3.11 -6.95 13.10
C ARG A 3 -2.66 -8.38 12.81
N ILE A 4 -3.38 -9.06 11.94
CA ILE A 4 -3.09 -10.47 11.58
C ILE A 4 -1.73 -10.59 10.90
N GLY A 5 -1.37 -9.66 10.00
CA GLY A 5 -0.05 -9.60 9.37
C GLY A 5 1.07 -9.12 10.29
N ALA A 6 2.28 -9.11 9.76
CA ALA A 6 3.46 -8.50 10.37
C ALA A 6 3.29 -6.99 10.58
N HIS A 7 4.20 -6.35 11.32
CA HIS A 7 4.23 -4.90 11.45
C HIS A 7 4.46 -4.18 10.13
N SER A 8 5.34 -4.74 9.32
CA SER A 8 5.70 -4.29 7.98
C SER A 8 6.28 -5.47 7.20
N SER A 9 6.65 -5.25 5.94
CA SER A 9 7.38 -6.24 5.13
C SER A 9 8.77 -6.57 5.66
N SER A 10 9.32 -5.76 6.58
CA SER A 10 10.65 -5.96 7.18
C SER A 10 10.60 -6.62 8.56
N ASP A 11 9.42 -7.00 9.03
CA ASP A 11 9.18 -7.51 10.37
C ASP A 11 8.87 -9.02 10.35
N ASP A 12 9.45 -9.75 11.29
CA ASP A 12 9.12 -11.16 11.55
C ASP A 12 8.37 -11.29 12.88
N PRO A 13 7.05 -11.47 12.83
CA PRO A 13 6.24 -11.52 14.03
C PRO A 13 6.39 -12.83 14.83
N THR A 14 6.90 -13.90 14.21
CA THR A 14 7.05 -15.20 14.90
C THR A 14 8.04 -15.12 16.07
N ARG A 15 8.87 -14.08 16.09
CA ARG A 15 9.84 -13.77 17.15
C ARG A 15 9.20 -13.31 18.45
N TYR A 16 7.97 -12.79 18.42
CA TYR A 16 7.36 -12.10 19.57
C TYR A 16 5.87 -12.36 19.77
N ARG A 17 5.22 -13.15 18.91
CA ARG A 17 3.84 -13.64 19.13
C ARG A 17 3.72 -15.09 18.68
N SER A 18 2.83 -15.83 19.36
CA SER A 18 2.57 -17.22 19.03
C SER A 18 1.55 -17.37 17.91
N GLU A 19 1.59 -18.49 17.19
CA GLU A 19 0.61 -18.80 16.16
C GLU A 19 -0.80 -18.98 16.75
N GLU A 20 -0.91 -19.53 17.96
CA GLU A 20 -2.19 -19.73 18.65
C GLU A 20 -2.89 -18.40 18.96
N GLU A 21 -2.12 -17.37 19.34
CA GLU A 21 -2.66 -16.02 19.53
C GLU A 21 -3.27 -15.49 18.23
N VAL A 22 -2.52 -15.58 17.12
CA VAL A 22 -2.97 -15.10 15.81
C VAL A 22 -4.22 -15.86 15.37
N GLU A 23 -4.26 -17.17 15.53
CA GLU A 23 -5.40 -18.00 15.15
C GLU A 23 -6.65 -17.67 15.96
N ARG A 24 -6.51 -17.47 17.28
CA ARG A 24 -7.62 -17.00 18.13
C ARG A 24 -8.23 -15.69 17.63
N TRP A 25 -7.41 -14.82 17.03
CA TRP A 25 -7.87 -13.55 16.46
C TRP A 25 -8.39 -13.68 15.03
N ARG A 26 -7.88 -14.62 14.20
CA ARG A 26 -8.45 -14.94 12.88
C ARG A 26 -9.92 -15.34 12.98
N GLN A 27 -10.28 -16.12 13.99
CA GLN A 27 -11.67 -16.53 14.24
C GLN A 27 -12.61 -15.35 14.58
N LYS A 28 -12.05 -14.18 14.94
CA LYS A 28 -12.79 -12.95 15.27
C LYS A 28 -12.82 -11.96 14.11
N ASP A 29 -12.53 -12.41 12.88
CA ASP A 29 -12.56 -11.57 11.68
C ASP A 29 -13.87 -10.77 11.57
N PRO A 30 -13.80 -9.42 11.56
CA PRO A 30 -14.98 -8.57 11.45
C PRO A 30 -15.71 -8.72 10.11
N ILE A 31 -15.01 -8.99 9.01
CA ILE A 31 -15.61 -9.17 7.68
C ILE A 31 -16.45 -10.44 7.69
N ALA A 32 -15.88 -11.56 8.12
CA ALA A 32 -16.60 -12.83 8.22
C ALA A 32 -17.78 -12.74 9.20
N ARG A 33 -17.62 -12.03 10.33
CA ARG A 33 -18.69 -11.82 11.31
C ARG A 33 -19.86 -11.02 10.71
N PHE A 34 -19.56 -9.94 10.00
CA PHE A 34 -20.58 -9.08 9.43
C PHE A 34 -21.27 -9.73 8.23
N GLU A 35 -20.51 -10.43 7.39
CA GLU A 35 -21.06 -11.23 6.29
C GLU A 35 -22.09 -12.25 6.79
N ARG A 36 -21.78 -13.01 7.85
CA ARG A 36 -22.74 -13.94 8.45
C ARG A 36 -24.01 -13.25 8.91
N TYR A 37 -23.91 -12.04 9.45
CA TYR A 37 -25.06 -11.23 9.84
C TYR A 37 -25.91 -10.83 8.62
N LEU A 38 -25.29 -10.34 7.55
CA LEU A 38 -25.97 -9.94 6.32
C LEU A 38 -26.64 -11.11 5.60
N ARG A 39 -25.97 -12.27 5.56
CA ARG A 39 -26.54 -13.51 5.01
C ARG A 39 -27.78 -13.97 5.78
N LYS A 40 -27.76 -13.91 7.12
CA LYS A 40 -28.94 -14.18 7.95
C LYS A 40 -30.10 -13.22 7.69
N LYS A 41 -29.82 -12.02 7.18
CA LYS A 41 -30.81 -11.03 6.79
C LYS A 41 -31.24 -11.15 5.32
N GLY A 42 -30.67 -12.09 4.55
CA GLY A 42 -30.93 -12.25 3.12
C GLY A 42 -30.37 -11.12 2.25
N LEU A 43 -29.42 -10.33 2.76
CA LEU A 43 -28.89 -9.15 2.07
C LEU A 43 -27.66 -9.45 1.21
N VAL A 44 -26.99 -10.58 1.44
CA VAL A 44 -25.79 -11.01 0.72
C VAL A 44 -25.93 -12.47 0.32
N THR A 45 -25.59 -12.77 -0.92
CA THR A 45 -25.49 -14.12 -1.48
C THR A 45 -24.04 -14.42 -1.87
N ASP A 46 -23.73 -15.68 -2.18
CA ASP A 46 -22.41 -16.04 -2.70
C ASP A 46 -22.12 -15.33 -4.02
N ALA A 47 -23.13 -15.22 -4.88
CA ALA A 47 -23.03 -14.51 -6.15
C ALA A 47 -22.74 -13.02 -5.94
N SER A 48 -23.46 -12.34 -5.05
CA SER A 48 -23.23 -10.90 -4.81
C SER A 48 -21.90 -10.63 -4.13
N ARG A 49 -21.44 -11.52 -3.22
CA ARG A 49 -20.13 -11.42 -2.59
C ARG A 49 -19.01 -11.61 -3.62
N LYS A 50 -19.11 -12.63 -4.47
CA LYS A 50 -18.11 -12.89 -5.51
C LYS A 50 -18.03 -11.74 -6.52
N ALA A 51 -19.17 -11.22 -6.97
CA ALA A 51 -19.22 -10.08 -7.88
C ALA A 51 -18.52 -8.84 -7.28
N LEU A 52 -18.77 -8.55 -5.99
CA LEU A 52 -18.11 -7.45 -5.29
C LEU A 52 -16.57 -7.65 -5.19
N GLU A 53 -16.12 -8.89 -4.93
CA GLU A 53 -14.70 -9.20 -4.87
C GLU A 53 -14.01 -9.02 -6.23
N GLU A 54 -14.66 -9.44 -7.31
CA GLU A 54 -14.19 -9.23 -8.68
C GLU A 54 -14.12 -7.74 -9.04
N GLU A 55 -15.17 -6.97 -8.72
CA GLU A 55 -15.22 -5.52 -8.94
C GLU A 55 -14.07 -4.80 -8.22
N ILE A 56 -13.88 -5.06 -6.93
CA ILE A 56 -12.80 -4.46 -6.14
C ILE A 56 -11.42 -4.87 -6.67
N THR A 57 -11.27 -6.13 -7.10
CA THR A 57 -10.00 -6.61 -7.67
C THR A 57 -9.65 -5.83 -8.93
N VAL A 58 -10.62 -5.62 -9.82
CA VAL A 58 -10.44 -4.81 -11.04
C VAL A 58 -10.05 -3.37 -10.67
N GLU A 59 -10.75 -2.74 -9.74
CA GLU A 59 -10.47 -1.37 -9.30
C GLU A 59 -9.04 -1.22 -8.75
N VAL A 60 -8.60 -2.16 -7.90
CA VAL A 60 -7.25 -2.16 -7.33
C VAL A 60 -6.18 -2.34 -8.42
N LEU A 61 -6.37 -3.27 -9.35
CA LEU A 61 -5.42 -3.50 -10.45
C LEU A 61 -5.36 -2.29 -11.41
N GLU A 62 -6.48 -1.64 -11.65
CA GLU A 62 -6.51 -0.38 -12.41
C GLU A 62 -5.77 0.74 -11.71
N ALA A 63 -5.94 0.89 -10.40
CA ALA A 63 -5.22 1.88 -9.61
C ALA A 63 -3.70 1.64 -9.65
N ILE A 64 -3.26 0.39 -9.49
CA ILE A 64 -1.84 0.01 -9.58
C ILE A 64 -1.28 0.38 -10.96
N ARG A 65 -1.94 -0.06 -12.03
CA ARG A 65 -1.51 0.23 -13.41
C ARG A 65 -1.39 1.72 -13.69
N LYS A 66 -2.37 2.53 -13.26
CA LYS A 66 -2.33 4.00 -13.43
C LYS A 66 -1.12 4.63 -12.73
N VAL A 67 -0.75 4.13 -11.55
CA VAL A 67 0.41 4.62 -10.80
C VAL A 67 1.72 4.16 -11.47
N GLU A 68 1.79 2.93 -11.95
CA GLU A 68 2.97 2.41 -12.66
C GLU A 68 3.22 3.15 -13.98
N GLU A 69 2.15 3.48 -14.72
CA GLU A 69 2.22 4.26 -15.97
C GLU A 69 2.69 5.70 -15.76
N HIS A 70 2.45 6.29 -14.57
CA HIS A 70 2.88 7.64 -14.25
C HIS A 70 4.43 7.76 -14.16
N GLY A 71 5.12 6.65 -13.90
CA GLY A 71 6.57 6.62 -13.76
C GLY A 71 7.08 7.29 -12.48
N LEU A 72 8.40 7.31 -12.34
CA LEU A 72 9.06 7.94 -11.20
C LEU A 72 9.00 9.47 -11.29
N PRO A 73 8.94 10.17 -10.15
CA PRO A 73 9.08 11.63 -10.15
C PRO A 73 10.46 12.05 -10.70
N ALA A 74 10.54 13.26 -11.24
CA ALA A 74 11.80 13.83 -11.68
C ALA A 74 12.77 13.95 -10.50
N ARG A 75 14.05 13.62 -10.68
CA ARG A 75 15.01 13.50 -9.56
C ARG A 75 15.16 14.79 -8.75
N GLU A 76 15.02 15.94 -9.40
CA GLU A 76 15.13 17.26 -8.79
C GLU A 76 14.01 17.57 -7.79
N THR A 77 12.88 16.85 -7.85
CA THR A 77 11.77 17.08 -6.91
C THR A 77 12.11 16.64 -5.48
N VAL A 78 13.24 15.95 -5.27
CA VAL A 78 13.77 15.66 -3.93
C VAL A 78 14.09 16.93 -3.13
N LEU A 79 14.25 18.07 -3.82
CA LEU A 79 14.54 19.39 -3.23
C LEU A 79 13.31 20.30 -3.19
N ASP A 80 12.17 19.83 -3.69
CA ASP A 80 10.90 20.55 -3.62
C ASP A 80 10.28 20.42 -2.22
N ASP A 81 9.41 21.35 -1.86
CA ASP A 81 8.63 21.36 -0.61
C ASP A 81 9.45 21.35 0.71
N VAL A 82 10.77 21.55 0.66
CA VAL A 82 11.63 21.71 1.85
C VAL A 82 11.36 23.04 2.56
N PHE A 83 11.16 24.10 1.77
CA PHE A 83 10.76 25.44 2.21
C PHE A 83 9.69 25.99 1.24
N VAL A 84 8.94 26.99 1.69
CA VAL A 84 7.94 27.67 0.84
C VAL A 84 8.58 28.25 -0.43
N GLU A 85 9.73 28.91 -0.26
CA GLU A 85 10.58 29.37 -1.35
C GLU A 85 11.93 28.66 -1.25
N ARG A 86 12.45 28.19 -2.38
CA ARG A 86 13.73 27.48 -2.41
C ARG A 86 14.87 28.49 -2.12
N PRO A 87 15.61 28.37 -1.01
CA PRO A 87 16.76 29.22 -0.74
C PRO A 87 17.90 28.91 -1.71
N TRP A 88 18.81 29.87 -1.88
CA TRP A 88 19.90 29.81 -2.86
C TRP A 88 20.71 28.51 -2.85
N HIS A 89 21.01 27.95 -1.67
CA HIS A 89 21.83 26.74 -1.54
C HIS A 89 21.11 25.49 -2.05
N LEU A 90 19.77 25.43 -1.97
CA LEU A 90 18.99 24.35 -2.55
C LEU A 90 18.85 24.51 -4.07
N GLU A 91 18.86 25.75 -4.58
CA GLU A 91 18.93 25.97 -6.03
C GLU A 91 20.30 25.55 -6.59
N GLU A 92 21.39 25.87 -5.90
CA GLU A 92 22.74 25.40 -6.25
C GLU A 92 22.81 23.87 -6.28
N GLN A 93 22.36 23.20 -5.22
CA GLN A 93 22.30 21.73 -5.16
C GLN A 93 21.43 21.12 -6.27
N ARG A 94 20.34 21.80 -6.66
CA ARG A 94 19.49 21.36 -7.77
C ARG A 94 20.24 21.39 -9.09
N GLN A 95 21.02 22.45 -9.34
CA GLN A 95 21.82 22.54 -10.56
C GLN A 95 22.93 21.48 -10.59
N GLU A 96 23.60 21.23 -9.47
CA GLU A 96 24.59 20.16 -9.36
C GLU A 96 23.99 18.78 -9.61
N LEU A 97 22.82 18.49 -9.02
CA LEU A 97 22.09 17.23 -9.24
C LEU A 97 21.74 17.05 -10.71
N LEU A 98 21.28 18.11 -11.39
CA LEU A 98 20.91 18.06 -12.80
C LEU A 98 22.11 17.90 -13.74
N ALA A 99 23.27 18.46 -13.39
CA ALA A 99 24.52 18.27 -14.12
C ALA A 99 25.16 16.89 -13.87
N GLY A 100 24.87 16.28 -12.72
CA GLY A 100 25.40 14.99 -12.32
C GLY A 100 24.82 13.81 -13.13
N PRO A 101 25.57 12.69 -13.23
CA PRO A 101 25.12 11.50 -13.95
C PRO A 101 23.84 10.93 -13.32
N VAL A 102 22.96 10.38 -14.17
CA VAL A 102 21.80 9.62 -13.71
C VAL A 102 22.26 8.20 -13.37
N ALA A 103 21.87 7.70 -12.19
CA ALA A 103 22.12 6.31 -11.84
C ALA A 103 21.53 5.38 -12.92
N PRO A 104 22.22 4.30 -13.31
CA PRO A 104 21.67 3.36 -14.26
C PRO A 104 20.35 2.80 -13.71
N LYS A 105 19.35 2.63 -14.59
CA LYS A 105 18.12 1.93 -14.19
C LYS A 105 18.50 0.56 -13.67
N ALA A 106 18.10 0.24 -12.45
CA ALA A 106 18.27 -1.11 -11.90
C ALA A 106 17.59 -2.11 -12.85
N ALA A 107 18.29 -3.17 -13.23
CA ALA A 107 17.68 -4.29 -13.94
C ALA A 107 16.74 -4.97 -12.94
N HIS A 108 15.43 -4.91 -13.22
CA HIS A 108 14.41 -5.68 -12.51
C HIS A 108 14.19 -7.00 -13.24
#